data_AF-A0A5A7WKB6-F1
#
_entry.id   AF-A0A5A7WKB6-F1
#
_cell.length_a   1.000
_cell.length_b   1.000
_cell.length_c   1.000
_cell.angle_alpha   90.00
_cell.angle_beta   90.00
_cell.angle_gamma   90.00
#
_symmetry.space_group_name_H-M   'P 1'
#
loop_
_entity.id
_entity.type
_entity.pdbx_description
1 polymer ?
#
loop_
_entity_poly.entity_id
_entity_poly.type
_entity_poly.pdbx_seq_one_letter_code
_entity_poly.pdbx_strand_id
1 'polypeptide(L)'
;MVMHDGFPEYTSRESRTRPAGLGRLFCVLSVLCYGLAGLLDLSILGSSAFAADFDGGTRSADAGGITHLATALLVAGAVMAVAAIIRGGGHAVRAVGVLLLAVAGATAYITLPLLAYYG
;
A
#
# COMPACT_ATOMS: atom_id res chain seq x y z
N MET A 1 -34.63 -32.26 -30.48
CA MET A 1 -33.32 -32.66 -29.92
C MET A 1 -32.78 -31.44 -29.18
N VAL A 2 -32.88 -31.46 -27.85
CA VAL A 2 -32.57 -30.31 -26.98
C VAL A 2 -31.10 -30.39 -26.62
N MET A 3 -30.31 -29.38 -27.00
CA MET A 3 -28.92 -29.24 -26.60
C MET A 3 -28.91 -28.38 -25.34
N HIS A 4 -28.72 -29.03 -24.19
CA HIS A 4 -28.48 -28.34 -22.92
C HIS A 4 -27.04 -27.82 -22.93
N ASP A 5 -26.86 -26.58 -23.37
CA ASP A 5 -25.62 -25.83 -23.18
C ASP A 5 -25.50 -25.45 -21.69
N GLY A 6 -25.09 -26.43 -20.89
CA GLY A 6 -24.68 -26.23 -19.50
C GLY A 6 -23.40 -25.41 -19.46
N PHE A 7 -23.51 -24.09 -19.47
CA PHE A 7 -22.44 -23.22 -18.99
C PHE A 7 -22.09 -23.65 -17.55
N PRO A 8 -20.81 -23.83 -17.21
CA PRO A 8 -20.45 -24.47 -15.96
C PRO A 8 -20.89 -23.60 -14.78
N GLU A 9 -21.80 -24.14 -13.96
CA GLU A 9 -22.21 -23.63 -12.64
C GLU A 9 -21.03 -23.31 -11.71
N TYR A 10 -19.82 -23.75 -12.07
CA TYR A 10 -18.56 -23.51 -11.38
C TYR A 10 -18.21 -22.03 -11.22
N THR A 11 -18.53 -21.18 -12.21
CA THR A 11 -18.26 -19.73 -12.13
C THR A 11 -19.22 -19.00 -11.18
N SER A 12 -20.43 -19.54 -10.98
CA SER A 12 -21.44 -18.92 -10.13
C SER A 12 -21.12 -19.06 -8.62
N ARG A 13 -20.54 -20.19 -8.22
CA ARG A 13 -20.17 -20.48 -6.82
C ARG A 13 -19.03 -19.58 -6.31
N GLU A 14 -18.12 -19.17 -7.19
CA GLU A 14 -17.00 -18.31 -6.82
C GLU A 14 -17.43 -16.84 -6.58
N SER A 15 -18.52 -16.40 -7.22
CA SER A 15 -19.07 -15.05 -7.02
C SER A 15 -19.88 -14.92 -5.73
N ARG A 16 -20.47 -16.01 -5.23
CA ARG A 16 -21.42 -15.99 -4.12
C ARG A 16 -20.77 -15.97 -2.73
N THR A 17 -19.48 -16.27 -2.64
CA THR A 17 -18.77 -16.46 -1.35
C THR A 17 -17.72 -15.39 -1.05
N ARG A 18 -17.39 -14.51 -1.99
CA ARG A 18 -16.45 -13.41 -1.75
C ARG A 18 -17.22 -12.14 -1.39
N PRO A 19 -17.25 -11.70 -0.12
CA PRO A 19 -17.95 -10.47 0.26
C PRO A 19 -17.37 -9.31 -0.53
N ALA A 20 -18.15 -8.74 -1.45
CA ALA A 20 -17.71 -7.67 -2.35
C ALA A 20 -17.14 -6.45 -1.61
N GLY A 21 -17.51 -6.26 -0.33
CA GLY A 21 -16.99 -5.20 0.54
C GLY A 21 -15.57 -5.42 1.06
N LEU A 22 -15.11 -6.66 1.21
CA LEU A 22 -13.83 -6.95 1.88
C LEU A 22 -12.63 -6.46 1.06
N GLY A 23 -12.65 -6.67 -0.26
CA GLY A 23 -11.60 -6.16 -1.13
C GLY A 23 -11.55 -4.63 -1.16
N ARG A 24 -12.71 -3.96 -1.09
CA ARG A 24 -12.77 -2.50 -1.00
C ARG A 24 -12.20 -1.99 0.33
N LEU A 25 -12.52 -2.67 1.43
CA LEU A 25 -11.95 -2.37 2.75
C LEU A 25 -10.43 -2.46 2.73
N PHE A 26 -9.87 -3.51 2.13
CA PHE A 26 -8.42 -3.66 1.98
C PHE A 26 -7.81 -2.55 1.12
N CYS A 27 -8.45 -2.13 0.03
CA CYS A 27 -7.99 -0.97 -0.74
C CYS A 27 -7.99 0.31 0.10
N VAL A 28 -9.07 0.59 0.85
CA VAL A 28 -9.16 1.78 1.70
C VAL A 28 -8.06 1.79 2.78
N LEU A 29 -7.86 0.66 3.45
CA LEU A 29 -6.82 0.52 4.47
C LEU A 29 -5.42 0.69 3.86
N SER A 30 -5.19 0.13 2.67
CA SER A 30 -3.93 0.30 1.93
C SER A 30 -3.67 1.78 1.60
N VAL A 31 -4.69 2.50 1.10
CA VAL A 31 -4.60 3.95 0.84
C VAL A 31 -4.29 4.74 2.11
N LEU A 32 -4.94 4.42 3.23
CA LEU A 32 -4.67 5.10 4.50
C LEU A 32 -3.23 4.87 4.97
N CYS A 33 -2.74 3.63 4.88
CA CYS A 33 -1.36 3.29 5.21
C CYS A 33 -0.35 4.07 4.35
N TYR A 34 -0.54 4.09 3.03
CA TYR A 34 0.37 4.84 2.15
C TYR A 34 0.26 6.34 2.30
N GLY A 35 -0.95 6.87 2.51
CA GLY A 35 -1.16 8.29 2.77
C GLY A 35 -0.46 8.75 4.04
N LEU A 36 -0.58 7.97 5.13
CA LEU A 36 0.13 8.26 6.37
C LEU A 36 1.64 8.13 6.22
N ALA A 37 2.14 7.06 5.58
CA ALA A 37 3.57 6.89 5.33
C ALA A 37 4.14 8.08 4.52
N GLY A 38 3.47 8.47 3.44
CA GLY A 38 3.88 9.61 2.62
C GLY A 38 3.83 10.94 3.37
N LEU A 39 2.85 11.16 4.25
CA LEU A 39 2.80 12.36 5.10
C LEU A 39 3.97 12.41 6.09
N LEU A 40 4.39 11.27 6.64
CA LEU A 40 5.55 11.18 7.52
C LEU A 40 6.86 11.42 6.75
N ASP A 41 7.00 10.85 5.55
CA ASP A 41 8.19 11.09 4.71
C ASP A 41 8.30 12.57 4.32
N LEU A 42 7.18 13.19 3.93
CA LEU A 42 7.12 14.62 3.59
C LEU A 42 7.39 15.51 4.80
N SER A 43 6.99 15.12 6.01
CA SER A 43 7.28 15.91 7.21
C SER A 43 8.77 15.90 7.56
N ILE A 44 9.47 14.79 7.32
CA ILE A 44 10.94 14.70 7.46
C ILE A 44 11.61 15.57 6.39
N LEU A 45 11.29 15.35 5.12
CA LEU A 45 11.91 16.06 3.99
C LEU A 45 11.65 17.57 4.02
N GLY A 46 10.49 18.00 4.55
CA GLY A 46 10.14 19.40 4.72
C GLY A 46 10.73 20.05 5.97
N SER A 47 11.42 19.30 6.84
CA SER A 47 11.96 19.84 8.08
C SER A 47 13.28 20.59 7.85
N SER A 48 13.47 21.70 8.57
CA SER A 48 14.74 22.44 8.55
C SER A 48 15.90 21.63 9.14
N ALA A 49 15.59 20.68 10.02
CA ALA A 49 16.57 19.76 10.60
C ALA A 49 17.13 18.80 9.54
N PHE A 50 16.26 18.25 8.68
CA PHE A 50 16.70 17.42 7.55
C PHE A 50 17.58 18.21 6.58
N ALA A 51 17.23 19.46 6.27
CA ALA A 51 18.05 20.31 5.41
C ALA A 51 19.45 20.58 6.02
N ALA A 52 19.51 20.89 7.32
CA ALA A 52 20.77 21.09 8.03
C ALA A 52 21.62 19.81 8.07
N ASP A 53 21.00 18.65 8.28
CA ASP A 53 21.66 17.34 8.27
C ASP A 53 22.19 16.97 6.88
N PHE A 54 21.44 17.29 5.81
CA PHE A 54 21.86 17.07 4.44
C PHE A 54 23.04 17.97 4.03
N ASP A 55 22.97 19.26 4.35
CA ASP A 55 24.02 20.25 4.02
C ASP A 55 25.27 20.09 4.88
N GLY A 56 25.09 19.77 6.17
CA GLY A 56 26.16 19.63 7.15
C GLY A 56 26.75 18.22 7.24
N GLY A 57 26.11 17.21 6.63
CA GLY A 57 26.48 15.81 6.76
C GLY A 57 26.29 15.26 8.19
N THR A 58 25.50 15.94 9.02
CA THR A 58 25.20 15.54 10.40
C THR A 58 23.95 14.65 10.43
N ARG A 59 23.78 13.86 11.50
CA ARG A 59 22.54 13.11 11.77
C ARG A 59 22.00 13.52 13.13
N SER A 60 21.58 14.77 13.22
CA SER A 60 21.13 15.39 14.46
C SER A 60 19.61 15.34 14.65
N ALA A 61 18.86 15.15 13.56
CA ALA A 61 17.42 14.99 13.61
C ALA A 61 17.02 13.62 14.19
N ASP A 62 16.17 13.63 15.22
CA ASP A 62 15.54 12.42 15.74
C ASP A 62 14.37 11.98 14.84
N ALA A 63 14.71 11.44 13.67
CA ALA A 63 13.74 10.99 12.67
C ALA A 63 13.60 9.45 12.62
N GLY A 64 14.43 8.69 13.35
CA GLY A 64 14.47 7.23 13.28
C GLY A 64 13.13 6.59 13.63
N GLY A 65 12.47 7.04 14.71
CA GLY A 65 11.14 6.53 15.08
C GLY A 65 10.07 6.78 14.01
N ILE A 66 10.15 7.94 13.34
CA ILE A 66 9.21 8.33 12.28
C ILE A 66 9.47 7.49 11.02
N THR A 67 10.73 7.28 10.62
CA THR A 67 11.09 6.47 9.45
C THR A 67 10.74 4.99 9.65
N HIS A 68 10.92 4.44 10.86
CA HIS A 68 10.50 3.08 11.20
C HIS A 68 8.98 2.93 11.11
N LEU A 69 8.22 3.90 11.63
CA LEU A 69 6.76 3.90 11.54
C LEU A 69 6.28 4.03 10.08
N ALA A 70 6.86 4.94 9.29
CA ALA A 70 6.53 5.11 7.88
C ALA A 70 6.79 3.82 7.09
N THR A 71 7.92 3.15 7.35
CA THR A 71 8.25 1.86 6.74
C THR A 71 7.26 0.76 7.13
N ALA A 72 6.90 0.67 8.42
CA ALA A 72 5.91 -0.30 8.88
C ALA A 72 4.54 -0.09 8.23
N LEU A 73 4.11 1.17 8.08
CA LEU A 73 2.88 1.53 7.38
C LEU A 73 2.96 1.18 5.89
N LEU A 74 4.10 1.39 5.24
CA LEU A 74 4.30 1.02 3.84
C LEU A 74 4.17 -0.49 3.64
N VAL A 75 4.79 -1.30 4.51
CA VAL A 75 4.67 -2.76 4.49
C VAL A 75 3.23 -3.19 4.74
N ALA A 76 2.56 -2.63 5.75
CA ALA A 76 1.16 -2.92 6.03
C ALA A 76 0.26 -2.59 4.83
N GLY A 77 0.45 -1.42 4.21
CA GLY A 77 -0.29 -1.02 3.01
C GLY A 77 -0.11 -1.98 1.85
N ALA A 78 1.11 -2.49 1.63
CA ALA A 78 1.41 -3.49 0.59
C ALA A 78 0.73 -4.83 0.85
N VAL A 79 0.76 -5.32 2.08
CA VAL A 79 0.03 -6.53 2.49
C VAL A 79 -1.46 -6.38 2.22
N MET A 80 -2.03 -5.21 2.53
CA MET A 80 -3.45 -4.93 2.28
C MET A 80 -3.77 -4.83 0.79
N ALA A 81 -2.90 -4.23 -0.03
CA ALA A 81 -3.06 -4.21 -1.49
C ALA A 81 -3.05 -5.63 -2.06
N VAL A 82 -2.13 -6.50 -1.62
CA VAL A 82 -2.10 -7.92 -2.01
C VAL A 82 -3.37 -8.65 -1.57
N ALA A 83 -3.82 -8.41 -0.33
CA ALA A 83 -5.07 -8.99 0.17
C ALA A 83 -6.29 -8.53 -0.67
N ALA A 84 -6.31 -7.27 -1.13
CA ALA A 84 -7.33 -6.76 -2.03
C ALA A 84 -7.31 -7.43 -3.41
N ILE A 85 -6.12 -7.75 -3.95
CA ILE A 85 -5.99 -8.48 -5.22
C ILE A 85 -6.52 -9.91 -5.09
N ILE A 86 -6.08 -10.62 -4.03
CA ILE A 86 -6.42 -12.04 -3.83
C ILE A 86 -7.91 -12.20 -3.47
N ARG A 87 -8.42 -11.37 -2.56
CA ARG A 87 -9.79 -11.48 -2.02
C ARG A 87 -10.79 -10.54 -2.67
N GLY A 88 -10.36 -9.69 -3.61
CA GLY A 88 -11.22 -8.76 -4.33
C GLY A 88 -12.28 -9.48 -5.17
N GLY A 89 -13.55 -9.18 -4.87
CA GLY A 89 -14.72 -9.78 -5.53
C GLY A 89 -14.99 -9.26 -6.95
N GLY A 90 -14.14 -8.41 -7.53
CA GLY A 90 -14.34 -7.89 -8.89
C GLY A 90 -13.07 -7.34 -9.54
N HIS A 91 -13.05 -7.32 -10.87
CA HIS A 91 -11.89 -6.87 -11.67
C HIS A 91 -11.43 -5.46 -11.31
N ALA A 92 -12.37 -4.54 -11.05
CA ALA A 92 -12.04 -3.18 -10.64
C ALA A 92 -11.25 -3.13 -9.32
N VAL A 93 -11.64 -3.93 -8.32
CA VAL A 93 -10.95 -3.97 -7.02
C VAL A 93 -9.53 -4.54 -7.17
N ARG A 94 -9.37 -5.56 -8.03
CA ARG A 94 -8.05 -6.12 -8.33
C ARG A 94 -7.16 -5.10 -9.05
N ALA A 95 -7.70 -4.39 -10.04
CA ALA A 95 -6.98 -3.34 -10.75
C ALA A 95 -6.53 -2.22 -9.79
N VAL A 96 -7.41 -1.80 -8.87
CA VAL A 96 -7.05 -0.84 -7.81
C VAL A 96 -5.94 -1.40 -6.92
N GLY A 97 -6.02 -2.67 -6.51
CA GLY A 97 -4.95 -3.30 -5.73
C GLY A 97 -3.59 -3.30 -6.45
N VAL A 98 -3.57 -3.55 -7.77
CA VAL A 98 -2.35 -3.47 -8.58
C VAL A 98 -1.83 -2.04 -8.66
N LEU A 99 -2.70 -1.06 -8.88
CA LEU A 99 -2.34 0.36 -8.87
C LEU A 99 -1.73 0.76 -7.53
N LEU A 100 -2.31 0.29 -6.42
CA LEU A 100 -1.80 0.55 -5.07
C LEU A 100 -0.42 -0.06 -4.84
N LEU A 101 -0.10 -1.22 -5.42
CA LEU A 101 1.27 -1.75 -5.39
C LEU A 101 2.26 -0.89 -6.19
N ALA A 102 1.84 -0.33 -7.32
CA ALA A 102 2.67 0.62 -8.05
C ALA A 102 2.94 1.89 -7.23
N VAL A 103 1.92 2.41 -6.55
CA VAL A 103 2.05 3.53 -5.60
C VAL A 103 3.01 3.16 -4.46
N ALA A 104 2.92 1.93 -3.92
CA ALA A 104 3.84 1.43 -2.89
C ALA A 104 5.30 1.46 -3.34
N GLY A 105 5.56 1.13 -4.61
CA GLY A 105 6.91 1.21 -5.18
C GLY A 105 7.41 2.66 -5.25
N ALA A 106 6.54 3.58 -5.65
CA ALA A 106 6.87 5.01 -5.70
C ALA A 106 7.11 5.61 -4.32
N THR A 107 6.30 5.26 -3.31
CA THR A 107 6.54 5.70 -1.93
C THR A 107 7.79 5.06 -1.35
N ALA A 108 8.02 3.77 -1.57
CA ALA A 108 9.22 3.07 -1.08
C ALA A 108 10.52 3.67 -1.63
N TYR A 109 10.51 4.18 -2.87
CA TYR A 109 11.65 4.89 -3.44
C TYR A 109 12.07 6.10 -2.60
N ILE A 110 11.13 6.74 -1.90
CA ILE A 110 11.37 7.89 -1.02
C ILE A 110 11.67 7.42 0.41
N THR A 111 10.88 6.47 0.94
CA THR A 111 11.00 5.99 2.32
C THR A 111 12.31 5.24 2.58
N LEU A 112 12.80 4.43 1.63
CA LEU A 112 13.99 3.58 1.84
C LEU A 112 15.28 4.38 2.06
N PRO A 113 15.59 5.43 1.27
CA PRO A 113 16.72 6.32 1.57
C PRO A 113 16.63 6.95 2.96
N LEU A 114 15.43 7.40 3.37
CA LEU A 114 15.22 7.99 4.70
C LEU A 114 15.47 6.96 5.81
N LEU A 115 14.99 5.73 5.65
CA LEU A 115 15.26 4.63 6.57
C LEU A 115 16.76 4.28 6.62
N ALA A 116 17.46 4.25 5.48
CA ALA A 116 18.90 3.98 5.46
C ALA A 116 19.72 5.12 6.11
N TYR A 117 19.19 6.34 6.09
CA TYR A 117 19.87 7.51 6.63
C TYR A 117 19.60 7.72 8.13
N TYR A 118 18.36 7.53 8.60
CA TYR A 118 17.94 7.80 9.98
C TYR A 118 17.54 6.55 10.80
N GLY A 119 17.37 5.39 10.15
CA GLY A 119 16.90 4.16 10.77
C GLY A 119 17.95 3.33 11.49
#